data_AF-A0A353BKV6-F1
#
_entry.id   AF-A0A353BKV6-F1
#
_cell.length_a   1.000
_cell.length_b   1.000
_cell.length_c   1.000
_cell.angle_alpha   90.00
_cell.angle_beta   90.00
_cell.angle_gamma   90.00
#
_symmetry.space_group_name_H-M   'P 1'
#
loop_
_entity.id
_entity.type
_entity.pdbx_description
1 polymer ?
#
loop_
_entity_poly.entity_id
_entity_poly.type
_entity_poly.pdbx_seq_one_letter_code
_entity_poly.pdbx_strand_id
1 'polypeptide(L)'
;MIADFNPHPTDPAERRLEMEHSKRQLLPRFDRGRPAAEYQPVFHTAPVAVGDDVWIGARAIILKGVTVGQGSIVAAGSVVARDVAPYTVVAGNPAVKVKDIQRK
;
A
#
# COMPACT_ATOMS: atom_id res chain seq x y z
N MET A 1 -13.00 -9.45 2.82
CA MET A 1 -12.10 -9.01 3.89
C MET A 1 -11.03 -8.15 3.25
N ILE A 2 -11.08 -6.84 3.48
CA ILE A 2 -9.97 -5.94 3.15
C ILE A 2 -8.98 -6.11 4.30
N ALA A 3 -7.80 -6.64 4.02
CA ALA A 3 -6.75 -6.81 5.00
C ALA A 3 -5.63 -5.82 4.67
N ASP A 4 -5.28 -4.99 5.64
CA ASP A 4 -4.06 -4.18 5.54
C ASP A 4 -2.86 -5.12 5.76
N PHE A 5 -2.05 -5.32 4.72
CA PHE A 5 -0.79 -6.07 4.83
C PHE A 5 0.36 -5.12 5.21
N ASN A 6 0.10 -4.21 6.14
CA ASN A 6 1.11 -3.52 6.88
C ASN A 6 1.27 -4.27 8.21
N PRO A 7 2.19 -5.24 8.33
CA PRO A 7 2.37 -6.06 9.54
C PRO A 7 2.95 -5.25 10.73
N HIS A 8 2.86 -3.93 10.66
CA HIS A 8 3.53 -2.98 11.52
C HIS A 8 2.48 -2.07 12.16
N PRO A 9 2.61 -1.72 13.45
CA PRO A 9 1.71 -0.79 14.10
C PRO A 9 1.57 0.53 13.31
N THR A 10 0.35 1.05 13.27
CA THR A 10 0.03 2.35 12.67
C THR A 10 0.37 3.51 13.60
N ASP A 11 0.51 3.24 14.91
CA ASP A 11 0.96 4.21 15.90
C ASP A 11 2.45 4.57 15.67
N PRO A 12 2.82 5.87 15.60
CA PRO A 12 4.19 6.30 15.34
C PRO A 12 5.22 5.88 16.40
N ALA A 13 4.83 5.74 17.68
CA ALA A 13 5.75 5.35 18.74
C ALA A 13 6.02 3.85 18.70
N GLU A 14 4.97 3.04 18.51
CA GLU A 14 5.09 1.59 18.36
C GLU A 14 5.88 1.21 17.11
N ARG A 15 5.67 1.94 16.01
CA ARG A 15 6.43 1.75 14.76
C ARG A 15 7.92 2.06 14.92
N ARG A 16 8.27 3.02 15.77
CA ARG A 16 9.66 3.35 16.10
C ARG A 16 10.33 2.22 16.89
N LEU A 17 9.61 1.67 17.89
CA LEU A 17 10.07 0.54 18.68
C LEU A 17 10.26 -0.72 17.82
N GLU A 18 9.34 -0.99 16.89
CA GLU A 18 9.45 -2.11 15.97
C GLU A 18 10.64 -1.96 15.00
N MET A 19 10.95 -0.74 14.54
CA MET A 19 12.16 -0.46 13.76
C MET A 19 13.43 -0.70 14.57
N GLU A 20 13.47 -0.30 15.84
CA GLU A 20 14.60 -0.60 16.72
C GLU A 20 14.78 -2.10 16.95
N HIS A 21 13.66 -2.82 17.15
CA HIS A 21 13.66 -4.28 17.29
C HIS A 21 14.15 -4.99 16.02
N SER A 22 13.65 -4.58 14.85
CA SER A 22 14.04 -5.12 13.55
C SER A 22 15.52 -4.89 13.24
N LYS A 23 16.07 -3.71 13.58
CA LYS A 23 17.50 -3.42 13.44
C LYS A 23 18.37 -4.38 14.27
N ARG A 24 17.96 -4.68 15.50
CA ARG A 24 18.69 -5.59 16.39
C ARG A 24 18.60 -7.05 15.96
N GLN A 25 17.48 -7.48 15.38
CA GLN A 25 17.22 -8.90 15.11
C GLN A 25 17.43 -9.34 13.66
N LEU A 26 17.07 -8.51 12.67
CA LEU A 26 17.05 -8.90 11.25
C LEU A 26 18.31 -8.52 10.48
N LEU A 27 19.10 -7.58 10.98
CA LEU A 27 20.32 -7.10 10.32
C LEU A 27 21.63 -7.29 11.12
N PRO A 28 21.84 -8.38 11.89
CA PRO A 28 23.06 -8.55 12.68
C PRO A 28 24.31 -8.79 11.81
N ARG A 29 24.15 -9.30 10.57
CA ARG A 29 25.28 -9.69 9.69
C ARG A 29 25.88 -8.55 8.86
N PHE A 30 25.26 -7.38 8.81
CA PHE A 30 25.74 -6.24 8.03
C PHE A 30 26.24 -5.07 8.88
N ASP A 31 26.24 -5.22 10.22
CA ASP A 31 26.79 -4.25 11.15
C ASP A 31 28.32 -4.41 11.30
N ARG A 32 29.04 -4.09 10.21
CA ARG A 32 30.50 -3.90 10.24
C ARG A 32 30.85 -2.48 10.68
N GLY A 33 30.42 -2.09 11.88
CA GLY A 33 30.85 -0.83 12.50
C GLY A 33 30.50 0.42 11.69
N ARG A 34 29.39 0.41 10.93
CA ARG A 34 28.85 1.70 10.47
C ARG A 34 28.34 2.40 11.73
N PRO A 35 28.77 3.63 12.04
CA PRO A 35 28.06 4.40 13.05
C PRO A 35 26.58 4.40 12.66
N ALA A 36 25.69 4.41 13.65
CA ALA A 36 24.25 4.57 13.46
C ALA A 36 23.92 5.96 12.90
N ALA A 37 24.62 6.41 11.85
CA ALA A 37 24.26 7.53 11.02
C ALA A 37 22.84 7.26 10.54
N GLU A 38 21.93 8.10 11.04
CA GLU A 38 20.50 8.17 10.75
C GLU A 38 20.01 7.09 9.79
N TYR A 39 19.50 5.98 10.35
CA TYR A 39 18.61 5.13 9.57
C TYR A 39 17.38 5.96 9.22
N GLN A 40 17.40 6.59 8.06
CA GLN A 40 16.20 7.11 7.42
C GLN A 40 15.52 5.91 6.78
N PRO A 41 14.34 5.49 7.25
CA PRO A 41 13.61 4.44 6.57
C PRO A 41 13.37 4.87 5.12
N VAL A 42 13.97 4.15 4.17
CA VAL A 42 13.79 4.36 2.72
C VAL A 42 12.37 4.04 2.24
N PHE A 43 11.48 3.64 3.15
CA PHE A 43 10.08 3.34 2.86
C PHE A 43 9.23 4.58 3.11
N HIS A 44 8.97 5.35 2.06
CA HIS A 44 7.96 6.41 2.08
C HIS A 44 6.58 5.79 2.26
N THR A 45 5.88 6.08 3.36
CA THR A 45 4.47 5.69 3.55
C THR A 45 3.54 6.83 3.16
N ALA A 46 2.37 6.49 2.63
CA ALA A 46 1.32 7.44 2.29
C ALA A 46 -0.04 6.73 2.43
N PRO A 47 -1.09 7.44 2.91
CA PRO A 47 -2.41 6.86 3.09
C PRO A 47 -3.00 6.37 1.75
N VAL A 48 -3.81 5.31 1.83
CA VAL A 48 -4.64 4.85 0.70
C VAL A 48 -6.05 5.38 0.93
N ALA A 49 -6.61 6.06 -0.05
CA ALA A 49 -7.99 6.55 0.00
C ALA A 49 -8.88 5.69 -0.89
N VAL A 50 -9.99 5.18 -0.34
CA VAL A 50 -11.00 4.42 -1.09
C VAL A 50 -12.31 5.19 -1.01
N GLY A 51 -12.83 5.61 -2.16
CA GLY A 51 -14.10 6.32 -2.25
C GLY A 51 -15.32 5.42 -2.03
N ASP A 52 -16.50 6.03 -2.05
CA ASP A 52 -17.77 5.32 -1.90
C ASP A 52 -18.01 4.32 -3.04
N ASP A 53 -18.77 3.25 -2.77
CA ASP A 53 -19.19 2.26 -3.76
C ASP A 53 -18.07 1.58 -4.57
N VAL A 54 -16.83 1.59 -4.08
CA VAL A 54 -15.71 0.92 -4.73
C VAL A 54 -15.82 -0.60 -4.56
N TRP A 55 -15.67 -1.34 -5.65
CA TRP A 55 -15.58 -2.80 -5.62
C TRP A 55 -14.13 -3.25 -5.80
N ILE A 56 -13.55 -3.84 -4.75
CA ILE A 56 -12.20 -4.42 -4.78
C ILE A 56 -12.30 -5.94 -4.89
N GLY A 57 -11.80 -6.47 -6.01
CA GLY A 57 -11.74 -7.90 -6.29
C GLY A 57 -10.76 -8.64 -5.35
N ALA A 58 -11.00 -9.94 -5.18
CA ALA A 58 -10.18 -10.77 -4.30
C ALA A 58 -8.69 -10.73 -4.69
N ARG A 59 -7.80 -10.69 -3.69
CA ARG A 59 -6.33 -10.65 -3.86
C ARG A 59 -5.79 -9.47 -4.67
N ALA A 60 -6.57 -8.40 -4.86
CA ALA A 60 -6.02 -7.15 -5.36
C ALA A 60 -5.07 -6.52 -4.31
N ILE A 61 -4.01 -5.87 -4.79
CA ILE A 61 -3.00 -5.17 -3.99
C ILE A 61 -3.08 -3.69 -4.40
N ILE A 62 -3.26 -2.80 -3.43
CA ILE A 62 -3.27 -1.34 -3.65
C ILE A 62 -2.04 -0.77 -2.96
N LEU A 63 -1.18 -0.09 -3.73
CA LEU A 63 0.04 0.50 -3.18
C LEU A 63 -0.26 1.78 -2.39
N LYS A 64 0.58 2.04 -1.39
CA LYS A 64 0.60 3.27 -0.59
C LYS A 64 0.49 4.54 -1.44
N GLY A 65 -0.32 5.49 -0.98
CA GLY A 65 -0.55 6.77 -1.64
C GLY A 65 -1.60 6.76 -2.75
N VAL A 66 -2.16 5.60 -3.10
CA VAL A 66 -3.18 5.50 -4.15
C VAL A 66 -4.55 5.96 -3.64
N THR A 67 -5.23 6.76 -4.47
CA THR A 67 -6.66 7.07 -4.34
C THR A 67 -7.47 6.26 -5.34
N VAL A 68 -8.45 5.51 -4.86
CA VAL A 68 -9.43 4.79 -5.69
C VAL A 68 -10.74 5.58 -5.68
N GLY A 69 -11.07 6.19 -6.81
CA GLY A 69 -12.25 7.03 -6.96
C GLY A 69 -13.58 6.28 -6.79
N GLN A 70 -14.62 7.01 -6.40
CA GLN A 70 -15.97 6.49 -6.15
C GLN A 70 -16.48 5.60 -7.30
N GLY A 71 -17.17 4.51 -6.94
CA GLY A 71 -17.81 3.61 -7.89
C GLY A 71 -16.86 2.78 -8.73
N SER A 72 -15.54 2.90 -8.53
CA SER A 72 -14.55 2.18 -9.34
C SER A 72 -14.46 0.69 -9.00
N ILE A 73 -14.03 -0.10 -9.97
CA ILE A 73 -13.90 -1.55 -9.84
C ILE A 73 -12.43 -1.94 -10.06
N VAL A 74 -11.82 -2.55 -9.05
CA VAL A 74 -10.49 -3.16 -9.14
C VAL A 74 -10.66 -4.66 -9.34
N ALA A 75 -10.26 -5.20 -10.49
CA ALA A 75 -10.39 -6.63 -10.77
C ALA A 75 -9.55 -7.49 -9.82
N ALA A 76 -9.95 -8.75 -9.63
CA ALA A 76 -9.23 -9.70 -8.78
C ALA A 76 -7.76 -9.86 -9.21
N GLY A 77 -6.85 -10.00 -8.25
CA GLY A 77 -5.41 -10.17 -8.49
C GLY A 77 -4.67 -8.95 -9.06
N SER A 78 -5.32 -7.78 -9.16
CA SER A 78 -4.70 -6.58 -9.73
C SER A 78 -3.70 -5.93 -8.76
N VAL A 79 -2.66 -5.28 -9.31
CA VAL A 79 -1.70 -4.47 -8.54
C VAL A 79 -1.85 -3.00 -8.93
N VAL A 80 -2.52 -2.22 -8.09
CA VAL A 80 -2.83 -0.81 -8.32
C VAL A 80 -1.68 0.06 -7.81
N ALA A 81 -0.90 0.61 -8.74
CA ALA A 81 0.28 1.43 -8.45
C ALA A 81 0.08 2.94 -8.68
N ARG A 82 -1.12 3.34 -9.11
CA ARG A 82 -1.49 4.73 -9.44
C ARG A 82 -2.97 4.96 -9.16
N ASP A 83 -3.36 6.22 -9.01
CA ASP A 83 -4.74 6.62 -8.76
C ASP A 83 -5.69 6.07 -9.82
N VAL A 84 -6.89 5.70 -9.36
CA VAL A 84 -7.99 5.22 -10.20
C VAL A 84 -9.05 6.30 -10.22
N ALA A 85 -9.36 6.83 -11.41
CA ALA A 85 -10.43 7.80 -11.58
C ALA A 85 -11.79 7.21 -11.13
N PRO A 86 -12.76 8.02 -10.68
CA PRO A 86 -14.11 7.54 -10.37
C PRO A 86 -14.75 6.78 -11.54
N TYR A 87 -15.65 5.85 -11.23
CA TYR A 87 -16.42 5.08 -12.21
C TYR A 87 -15.54 4.39 -13.27
N THR A 88 -14.38 3.89 -12.87
CA THR A 88 -13.41 3.23 -13.76
C THR A 88 -13.19 1.79 -13.36
N VAL A 89 -13.12 0.88 -14.35
CA VAL A 89 -12.68 -0.50 -14.15
C VAL A 89 -11.19 -0.61 -14.45
N VAL A 90 -10.40 -1.11 -13.50
CA VAL A 90 -8.96 -1.38 -13.68
C VAL A 90 -8.64 -2.86 -13.46
N ALA A 91 -7.65 -3.37 -14.19
CA ALA A 91 -7.19 -4.77 -14.07
C ALA A 91 -5.70 -4.94 -14.39
N GLY A 92 -5.07 -5.99 -13.85
CA GLY A 92 -3.72 -6.42 -14.21
C GLY A 92 -2.62 -5.99 -13.22
N ASN A 93 -1.37 -6.29 -13.57
CA ASN A 93 -0.17 -5.91 -12.82
C ASN A 93 0.92 -5.37 -13.79
N PRO A 94 1.16 -4.05 -13.85
CA PRO A 94 0.44 -3.00 -13.13
C PRO A 94 -1.01 -2.86 -13.62
N ALA A 95 -1.92 -2.43 -12.75
CA ALA A 95 -3.31 -2.23 -13.10
C ALA A 95 -3.47 -1.10 -14.12
N VAL A 96 -4.24 -1.36 -15.17
CA VAL A 96 -4.57 -0.42 -16.25
C VAL A 96 -6.08 -0.27 -16.39
N LYS A 97 -6.53 0.90 -16.87
CA LYS A 97 -7.93 1.13 -17.21
C LYS A 97 -8.37 0.14 -18.29
N VAL A 98 -9.47 -0.55 -18.02
CA VAL A 98 -10.14 -1.47 -18.95
C VAL A 98 -11.30 -0.76 -19.64
N LYS A 99 -12.16 -0.09 -18.86
CA LYS A 99 -13.31 0.66 -19.34
C LYS A 99 -13.83 1.64 -18.29
N ASP A 100 -14.63 2.60 -18.74
CA ASP A 100 -15.47 3.42 -17.86
C ASP A 100 -16.82 2.72 -17.62
N ILE A 101 -17.44 3.02 -16.48
CA ILE A 101 -18.81 2.61 -16.18
C ILE A 101 -19.69 3.85 -16.00
N GLN A 102 -20.96 3.72 -16.37
CA GLN A 102 -21.94 4.78 -16.17
C GLN A 102 -22.54 4.67 -14.77
N ARG A 103 -22.76 5.81 -14.13
CA ARG A 103 -23.56 5.88 -12.91
C ARG A 103 -25.00 5.51 -13.27
N LYS A 104 -25.52 4.45 -12.67
CA LYS A 104 -26.93 4.07 -12.81
C LYS A 104 -27.82 4.96 -11.95
#